data_AF-S7Q7M9-F1
#
_entry.id   AF-S7Q7M9-F1
#
_cell.length_a   1.000
_cell.length_b   1.000
_cell.length_c   1.000
_cell.angle_alpha   90.00
_cell.angle_beta   90.00
_cell.angle_gamma   90.00
#
_symmetry.space_group_name_H-M   'P 1'
#
loop_
_entity.id
_entity.type
_entity.pdbx_description
1 polymer ?
#
loop_
_entity_poly.entity_id
_entity_poly.type
_entity_poly.pdbx_seq_one_letter_code
_entity_poly.pdbx_strand_id
1 'polypeptide(L)'
;MAYADLLVGVSCLVPSLSLLHYPLPVEESLTCQVFGFIVSVLKSVSMTSLACISIDRYIAITKPLTYNTLVTPWRLRLCIFLIWLYSILVFLPSFFHWGKPGYHGDVFQWCAESWRTDPYFTLFIVMMLYAPAALIVCFTYFNIFRICQQHTKEISERQARFSSQSGETGEMQACPDKRYAMVLFRITSVFYILWLPYIVYFLLESSTGHSNRFASFLTTWLAISNSFCNCVIYSLSNSVFQRGLKRLSGAMCTSCASQVIAKDPYTVRSKGPLNGCHV
;
A
#
# COMPACT_ATOMS: atom_id res chain seq x y z
N MET A 1 4.15 4.85 0.84
CA MET A 1 3.46 3.53 0.89
C MET A 1 4.41 2.39 1.27
N ALA A 2 5.30 1.88 0.41
CA ALA A 2 6.15 0.72 0.75
C ALA A 2 6.94 0.88 2.07
N TYR A 3 7.58 2.05 2.29
CA TYR A 3 8.24 2.34 3.56
C TYR A 3 7.26 2.40 4.74
N ALA A 4 6.06 2.96 4.55
CA ALA A 4 5.05 3.01 5.60
C ALA A 4 4.55 1.60 5.95
N ASP A 5 4.28 0.77 4.94
CA ASP A 5 3.87 -0.63 5.11
C ASP A 5 4.96 -1.48 5.78
N LEU A 6 6.23 -1.25 5.44
CA LEU A 6 7.38 -1.87 6.13
C LEU A 6 7.43 -1.43 7.60
N LEU A 7 7.31 -0.14 7.86
CA LEU A 7 7.32 0.41 9.22
C LEU A 7 6.16 -0.13 10.06
N VAL A 8 4.98 -0.37 9.47
CA VAL A 8 3.86 -1.05 10.17
C VAL A 8 4.31 -2.43 10.64
N GLY A 9 4.94 -3.22 9.77
CA GLY A 9 5.46 -4.54 10.12
C GLY A 9 6.53 -4.49 11.23
N VAL A 10 7.46 -3.53 11.16
CA VAL A 10 8.48 -3.32 12.19
C VAL A 10 7.85 -2.89 13.52
N SER A 11 6.88 -1.97 13.50
CA SER A 11 6.16 -1.52 14.69
C SER A 11 5.40 -2.68 15.36
N CYS A 12 4.86 -3.63 14.58
CA CYS A 12 4.19 -4.81 15.11
C CYS A 12 5.14 -5.77 15.88
N LEU A 13 6.46 -5.62 15.80
CA LEU A 13 7.39 -6.39 16.63
C LEU A 13 7.24 -6.07 18.12
N VAL A 14 6.88 -4.83 18.46
CA VAL A 14 6.71 -4.39 19.86
C VAL A 14 5.61 -5.18 20.58
N PRO A 15 4.36 -5.23 20.08
CA PRO A 15 3.33 -6.05 20.70
C PRO A 15 3.65 -7.55 20.60
N SER A 16 4.33 -8.04 19.56
CA SER A 16 4.76 -9.44 19.50
C SER A 16 5.71 -9.82 20.64
N LEU A 17 6.70 -8.96 20.94
CA LEU A 17 7.61 -9.18 22.07
C LEU A 17 6.89 -9.12 23.43
N SER A 18 5.93 -8.20 23.58
CA SER A 18 5.09 -8.12 24.77
C SER A 18 4.26 -9.39 24.99
N LEU A 19 3.67 -9.95 23.91
CA LEU A 19 2.89 -11.19 23.95
C LEU A 19 3.76 -12.42 24.25
N LEU A 20 5.05 -12.39 23.89
CA LEU A 20 6.03 -13.40 24.24
C LEU A 20 6.57 -13.27 25.68
N HIS A 21 5.93 -12.44 26.52
CA HIS A 21 6.32 -12.18 27.91
C HIS A 21 7.74 -11.62 28.07
N TYR A 22 8.28 -10.96 27.04
CA TYR A 22 9.56 -10.27 27.17
C TYR A 22 9.38 -8.95 27.93
N PRO A 23 10.17 -8.65 28.96
CA PRO A 23 10.01 -7.43 29.74
C PRO A 23 10.32 -6.20 28.87
N LEU A 24 9.32 -5.36 28.67
CA LEU A 24 9.49 -4.04 28.06
C LEU A 24 9.92 -3.05 29.16
N PRO A 25 10.92 -2.20 28.94
CA PRO A 25 11.43 -1.26 29.95
C PRO A 25 10.51 -0.05 30.20
N VAL A 26 9.32 -0.03 29.62
CA VAL A 26 8.42 1.14 29.56
C VAL A 26 7.02 0.76 30.02
N GLU A 27 6.28 1.74 30.54
CA GLU A 27 4.88 1.55 30.96
C GLU A 27 4.00 1.07 29.80
N GLU A 28 3.10 0.13 30.09
CA GLU A 28 2.20 -0.47 29.08
C GLU A 28 1.27 0.58 28.44
N SER A 29 0.79 1.54 29.25
CA SER A 29 -0.09 2.64 28.83
C SER A 29 0.56 3.50 27.73
N LEU A 30 1.79 3.96 27.98
CA LEU A 30 2.56 4.76 27.03
C LEU A 30 2.91 3.94 25.78
N THR A 31 3.33 2.69 25.97
CA THR A 31 3.70 1.79 24.87
C THR A 31 2.53 1.58 23.91
N CYS A 32 1.33 1.30 24.44
CA CYS A 32 0.16 1.03 23.62
C CYS A 32 -0.39 2.29 22.93
N GLN A 33 -0.32 3.45 23.59
CA GLN A 33 -0.69 4.73 23.00
C GLN A 33 0.24 5.11 21.84
N VAL A 34 1.56 5.04 22.07
CA VAL A 34 2.57 5.34 21.04
C VAL A 34 2.46 4.36 19.87
N PHE A 35 2.29 3.06 20.15
CA PHE A 35 2.08 2.06 19.10
C PHE A 35 0.81 2.36 18.29
N GLY A 36 -0.33 2.60 18.97
CA GLY A 36 -1.60 2.92 18.32
C GLY A 36 -1.53 4.18 17.47
N PHE A 37 -0.80 5.21 17.93
CA PHE A 37 -0.54 6.43 17.17
C PHE A 37 0.33 6.15 15.92
N ILE A 38 1.49 5.50 16.08
CA ILE A 38 2.41 5.22 14.98
C ILE A 38 1.71 4.41 13.90
N VAL A 39 1.01 3.34 14.25
CA VAL A 39 0.32 2.50 13.26
C VAL A 39 -0.79 3.28 12.55
N SER A 40 -1.57 4.08 13.28
CA SER A 40 -2.61 4.93 12.68
C SER A 40 -2.03 5.95 11.70
N VAL A 41 -0.92 6.62 12.05
CA VAL A 41 -0.22 7.55 11.16
C VAL A 41 0.31 6.83 9.91
N LEU A 42 0.99 5.69 10.06
CA LEU A 42 1.54 4.95 8.93
C LEU A 42 0.46 4.44 7.97
N LYS A 43 -0.67 3.96 8.52
CA LYS A 43 -1.82 3.55 7.72
C LYS A 43 -2.45 4.73 6.99
N SER A 44 -2.56 5.89 7.62
CA SER A 44 -3.01 7.13 6.99
C SER A 44 -2.09 7.56 5.85
N VAL A 45 -0.77 7.50 6.04
CA VAL A 45 0.21 7.78 4.98
C VAL A 45 0.00 6.86 3.78
N SER A 46 -0.22 5.55 4.01
CA SER A 46 -0.53 4.60 2.94
C SER A 46 -1.86 4.91 2.23
N MET A 47 -2.91 5.26 2.97
CA MET A 47 -4.23 5.60 2.41
C MET A 47 -4.19 6.87 1.56
N THR A 48 -3.60 7.94 2.07
CA THR A 48 -3.46 9.21 1.34
C THR A 48 -2.53 9.04 0.14
N SER A 49 -1.48 8.21 0.26
CA SER A 49 -0.64 7.84 -0.90
C SER A 49 -1.45 7.16 -2.01
N LEU A 50 -2.40 6.25 -1.68
CA LEU A 50 -3.27 5.63 -2.68
C LEU A 50 -4.17 6.65 -3.38
N ALA A 51 -4.75 7.59 -2.63
CA ALA A 51 -5.55 8.68 -3.19
C ALA A 51 -4.71 9.58 -4.12
N CYS A 52 -3.47 9.92 -3.74
CA CYS A 52 -2.57 10.68 -4.61
C CYS A 52 -2.17 9.89 -5.86
N ILE A 53 -1.95 8.57 -5.75
CA ILE A 53 -1.67 7.71 -6.91
C ILE A 53 -2.88 7.66 -7.85
N SER A 54 -4.11 7.62 -7.33
CA SER A 54 -5.31 7.61 -8.18
C SER A 54 -5.48 8.95 -8.93
N ILE A 55 -5.18 10.08 -8.27
CA ILE A 55 -5.13 11.40 -8.91
C ILE A 55 -4.03 11.47 -9.98
N ASP A 56 -2.82 11.02 -9.67
CA ASP A 56 -1.69 11.00 -10.61
C ASP A 56 -2.06 10.24 -11.89
N ARG A 57 -2.66 9.06 -11.75
CA ARG A 57 -3.15 8.28 -12.90
C ARG A 57 -4.27 8.96 -13.64
N TYR A 58 -5.20 9.59 -12.94
CA TYR A 58 -6.27 10.36 -13.56
C TYR A 58 -5.70 11.50 -14.42
N ILE A 59 -4.72 12.26 -13.93
CA ILE A 59 -4.08 13.34 -14.68
C ILE A 59 -3.30 12.80 -15.88
N ALA A 60 -2.54 11.71 -15.71
CA ALA A 60 -1.79 11.09 -16.79
C ALA A 60 -2.69 10.63 -17.96
N ILE A 61 -3.86 10.07 -17.64
CA ILE A 61 -4.83 9.58 -18.64
C ILE A 61 -5.62 10.73 -19.27
N THR A 62 -6.03 11.73 -18.49
CA THR A 62 -6.86 12.83 -18.99
C THR A 62 -6.08 13.93 -19.70
N LYS A 63 -4.83 14.18 -19.32
CA LYS A 63 -4.01 15.31 -19.79
C LYS A 63 -2.56 14.88 -20.07
N PRO A 64 -2.32 13.97 -21.03
CA PRO A 64 -0.98 13.41 -21.28
C PRO A 64 0.07 14.46 -21.66
N LEU A 65 -0.31 15.50 -22.40
CA LEU A 65 0.63 16.55 -22.85
C LEU A 65 1.04 17.52 -21.74
N THR A 66 0.16 17.77 -20.77
CA THR A 66 0.42 18.68 -19.63
C THR A 66 0.93 17.93 -18.40
N TYR A 67 0.87 16.59 -18.39
CA TYR A 67 1.32 15.77 -17.26
C TYR A 67 2.77 16.08 -16.86
N ASN A 68 3.68 16.14 -17.83
CA ASN A 68 5.11 16.38 -17.58
C ASN A 68 5.42 17.78 -17.04
N THR A 69 4.54 18.78 -17.26
CA THR A 69 4.71 20.13 -16.70
C THR A 69 4.02 20.28 -15.34
N LEU A 70 2.99 19.47 -15.07
CA LEU A 70 2.29 19.46 -13.78
C LEU A 70 3.04 18.66 -12.72
N VAL A 71 3.46 17.43 -13.04
CA VAL A 71 4.08 16.47 -12.12
C VAL A 71 5.60 16.59 -12.17
N THR A 72 6.13 17.50 -11.36
CA THR A 72 7.58 17.73 -11.25
C THR A 72 8.18 17.03 -10.02
N PRO A 73 9.48 16.67 -10.03
CA PRO A 73 10.13 16.01 -8.90
C PRO A 73 10.08 16.82 -7.59
N TRP A 74 10.13 18.15 -7.68
CA TRP A 74 10.02 19.02 -6.50
C TRP A 74 8.60 19.01 -5.92
N ARG A 75 7.57 19.13 -6.76
CA ARG A 75 6.17 19.03 -6.34
C ARG A 75 5.85 17.66 -5.74
N LEU A 76 6.42 16.58 -6.29
CA LEU A 76 6.25 15.23 -5.75
C LEU A 76 6.87 15.10 -4.35
N ARG A 77 8.10 15.62 -4.15
CA ARG A 77 8.74 15.62 -2.83
C ARG A 77 7.94 16.42 -1.81
N LEU A 78 7.45 17.61 -2.19
CA LEU A 78 6.59 18.42 -1.35
C LEU A 78 5.29 17.69 -1.02
N CYS A 79 4.65 17.04 -1.99
CA CYS A 79 3.44 16.23 -1.78
C CYS A 79 3.68 15.11 -0.77
N ILE A 80 4.76 14.35 -0.90
CA ILE A 80 5.13 13.28 0.05
C ILE A 80 5.31 13.86 1.45
N PHE A 81 6.06 14.96 1.60
CA PHE A 81 6.24 15.63 2.89
C PHE A 81 4.91 16.06 3.51
N LEU A 82 4.03 16.66 2.73
CA LEU A 82 2.70 17.09 3.18
C LEU A 82 1.83 15.91 3.60
N ILE A 83 1.91 14.76 2.93
CA ILE A 83 1.19 13.54 3.34
C ILE A 83 1.62 13.10 4.75
N TRP A 84 2.92 13.06 5.03
CA TRP A 84 3.42 12.69 6.35
C TRP A 84 2.99 13.69 7.42
N LEU A 85 3.17 14.98 7.16
CA LEU A 85 2.77 16.05 8.07
C LEU A 85 1.26 15.99 8.36
N TYR A 86 0.45 15.85 7.33
CA TYR A 86 -1.00 15.72 7.43
C TYR A 86 -1.41 14.52 8.30
N SER A 87 -0.85 13.34 8.01
CA SER A 87 -1.16 12.12 8.79
C SER A 87 -0.78 12.28 10.27
N ILE A 88 0.37 12.90 10.58
CA ILE A 88 0.75 13.19 11.97
C ILE A 88 -0.28 14.12 12.62
N LEU A 89 -0.62 15.23 11.97
CA LEU A 89 -1.53 16.24 12.50
C LEU A 89 -2.95 15.69 12.76
N VAL A 90 -3.45 14.79 11.91
CA VAL A 90 -4.79 14.18 12.09
C VAL A 90 -4.86 13.32 13.36
N PHE A 91 -3.80 12.58 13.69
CA PHE A 91 -3.80 11.69 14.86
C PHE A 91 -3.18 12.32 16.12
N LEU A 92 -2.52 13.47 16.00
CA LEU A 92 -1.91 14.19 17.11
C LEU A 92 -2.90 14.50 18.26
N PRO A 93 -4.19 14.83 18.02
CA PRO A 93 -5.17 15.05 19.09
C PRO A 93 -5.33 13.89 20.07
N SER A 94 -4.96 12.66 19.68
CA SER A 94 -5.01 11.49 20.58
C SER A 94 -4.15 11.65 21.85
N PHE A 95 -3.06 12.45 21.79
CA PHE A 95 -2.23 12.78 22.95
C PHE A 95 -2.78 13.93 23.80
N PHE A 96 -3.80 14.65 23.31
CA PHE A 96 -4.42 15.79 23.96
C PHE A 96 -5.81 15.45 24.53
N HIS A 97 -6.02 14.21 24.98
CA HIS A 97 -7.27 13.72 25.57
C HIS A 97 -8.51 13.73 24.66
N TRP A 98 -8.35 13.77 23.34
CA TRP A 98 -9.48 13.61 22.40
C TRP A 98 -9.99 12.18 22.29
N GLY A 99 -9.34 11.22 22.97
CA GLY A 99 -9.73 9.81 23.00
C GLY A 99 -8.87 8.92 22.11
N LYS A 100 -9.26 7.65 22.03
CA LYS A 100 -8.54 6.61 21.30
C LYS A 100 -8.71 6.78 19.79
N PRO A 101 -7.62 6.88 18.99
CA PRO A 101 -7.67 7.09 17.55
C PRO A 101 -8.07 5.85 16.73
N GLY A 102 -8.19 4.70 17.40
CA GLY A 102 -8.52 3.42 16.79
C GLY A 102 -7.99 2.24 17.62
N TYR A 103 -8.30 1.03 17.16
CA TYR A 103 -8.08 -0.20 17.94
C TYR A 103 -6.70 -0.86 17.77
N HIS A 104 -5.76 -0.21 17.09
CA HIS A 104 -4.43 -0.78 16.86
C HIS A 104 -3.72 -1.11 18.18
N GLY A 105 -3.92 -0.30 19.22
CA GLY A 105 -3.34 -0.51 20.56
C GLY A 105 -4.03 -1.57 21.43
N ASP A 106 -5.20 -2.10 21.03
CA ASP A 106 -6.02 -3.00 21.86
C ASP A 106 -5.41 -4.39 22.07
N VAL A 107 -4.25 -4.65 21.44
CA VAL A 107 -3.39 -5.80 21.75
C VAL A 107 -2.83 -5.72 23.18
N PHE A 108 -2.64 -4.51 23.71
CA PHE A 108 -2.29 -4.26 25.10
C PHE A 108 -3.56 -4.10 25.94
N GLN A 109 -3.56 -4.66 27.15
CA GLN A 109 -4.75 -4.70 28.00
C GLN A 109 -5.18 -3.29 28.40
N TRP A 110 -4.22 -2.42 28.73
CA TRP A 110 -4.52 -1.06 29.15
C TRP A 110 -5.29 -0.26 28.08
N CYS A 111 -4.86 -0.32 26.81
CA CYS A 111 -5.54 0.38 25.71
C CYS A 111 -6.90 -0.24 25.36
N ALA A 112 -7.09 -1.54 25.61
CA ALA A 112 -8.38 -2.21 25.40
C ALA A 112 -9.42 -1.82 26.46
N GLU A 113 -9.01 -1.66 27.73
CA GLU A 113 -9.94 -1.48 28.85
C GLU A 113 -10.08 -0.02 29.32
N SER A 114 -8.96 0.72 29.34
CA SER A 114 -8.89 2.07 29.94
C SER A 114 -8.97 3.19 28.90
N TRP A 115 -8.54 2.95 27.66
CA TRP A 115 -8.55 3.97 26.60
C TRP A 115 -9.77 3.87 25.70
N ARG A 116 -10.72 4.80 25.89
CA ARG A 116 -11.99 4.81 25.16
C ARG A 116 -11.93 5.71 23.92
N THR A 117 -12.68 5.31 22.89
CA THR A 117 -12.95 6.12 21.71
C THR A 117 -13.90 7.26 22.07
N ASP A 118 -13.85 8.36 21.31
CA ASP A 118 -14.77 9.48 21.45
C ASP A 118 -15.47 9.72 20.10
N PRO A 119 -16.81 9.85 20.07
CA PRO A 119 -17.57 10.02 18.82
C PRO A 119 -17.16 11.25 18.02
N TYR A 120 -16.79 12.35 18.66
CA TYR A 120 -16.35 13.56 17.97
C TYR A 120 -14.98 13.37 17.33
N PHE A 121 -14.05 12.72 18.03
CA PHE A 121 -12.74 12.42 17.46
C PHE A 121 -12.81 11.38 16.34
N THR A 122 -13.62 10.33 16.51
CA THR A 122 -13.91 9.34 15.47
C THR A 122 -14.50 10.01 14.22
N LEU A 123 -15.49 10.88 14.38
CA LEU A 123 -16.10 11.62 13.28
C LEU A 123 -15.08 12.55 12.60
N PHE A 124 -14.23 13.24 13.37
CA PHE A 124 -13.15 14.06 12.84
C PHE A 124 -12.19 13.24 11.95
N ILE A 125 -11.73 12.08 12.41
CA ILE A 125 -10.86 11.19 11.63
C ILE A 125 -11.59 10.73 10.36
N VAL A 126 -12.87 10.36 10.45
CA VAL A 126 -13.66 9.92 9.27
C VAL A 126 -13.79 11.04 8.25
N MET A 127 -14.13 12.24 8.68
CA MET A 127 -14.38 13.38 7.79
C MET A 127 -13.10 13.96 7.18
N MET A 128 -11.97 13.89 7.90
CA MET A 128 -10.70 14.41 7.40
C MET A 128 -9.92 13.36 6.61
N LEU A 129 -9.93 12.09 7.02
CA LEU A 129 -9.10 11.05 6.40
C LEU A 129 -9.92 10.08 5.54
N TYR A 130 -10.85 9.34 6.15
CA TYR A 130 -11.46 8.19 5.49
C TYR A 130 -12.40 8.59 4.34
N ALA A 131 -13.30 9.54 4.57
CA ALA A 131 -14.28 9.98 3.58
C ALA A 131 -13.61 10.72 2.41
N PRO A 132 -12.71 11.71 2.60
CA PRO A 132 -12.08 12.39 1.47
C PRO A 132 -11.24 11.46 0.61
N ALA A 133 -10.44 10.58 1.22
CA ALA A 133 -9.64 9.61 0.47
C ALA A 133 -10.53 8.64 -0.33
N ALA A 134 -11.62 8.14 0.25
CA ALA A 134 -12.58 7.29 -0.44
C ALA A 134 -13.24 8.01 -1.62
N LEU A 135 -13.70 9.25 -1.40
CA LEU A 135 -14.33 10.06 -2.44
C LEU A 135 -13.39 10.36 -3.60
N ILE A 136 -12.13 10.75 -3.32
CA ILE A 136 -11.11 11.00 -4.34
C ILE A 136 -10.88 9.75 -5.18
N VAL A 137 -10.71 8.60 -4.54
CA VAL A 137 -10.48 7.32 -5.22
C VAL A 137 -11.68 6.94 -6.09
N CYS A 138 -12.89 6.95 -5.53
CA CYS A 138 -14.11 6.64 -6.26
C CYS A 138 -14.30 7.57 -7.46
N PHE A 139 -14.13 8.89 -7.26
CA PHE A 139 -14.26 9.88 -8.32
C PHE A 139 -13.23 9.70 -9.44
N THR A 140 -11.96 9.56 -9.09
CA THR A 140 -10.87 9.42 -10.08
C THR A 140 -11.05 8.14 -10.91
N TYR A 141 -11.33 7.00 -10.27
CA TYR A 141 -11.52 5.74 -10.98
C TYR A 141 -12.81 5.68 -11.78
N PHE A 142 -13.91 6.24 -11.29
CA PHE A 142 -15.15 6.34 -12.06
C PHE A 142 -14.92 7.09 -13.38
N ASN A 143 -14.23 8.23 -13.33
CA ASN A 143 -13.92 8.98 -14.54
C ASN A 143 -12.94 8.25 -15.45
N ILE A 144 -11.91 7.59 -14.91
CA ILE A 144 -10.98 6.77 -15.70
C ILE A 144 -11.75 5.67 -16.44
N PHE A 145 -12.65 4.96 -15.75
CA PHE A 145 -13.46 3.90 -16.34
C PHE A 145 -14.37 4.43 -17.45
N ARG A 146 -15.04 5.57 -17.22
CA ARG A 146 -15.90 6.23 -18.21
C ARG A 146 -15.14 6.59 -19.48
N ILE A 147 -13.96 7.20 -19.33
CA ILE A 147 -13.07 7.57 -20.45
C ILE A 147 -12.59 6.32 -21.19
N CYS A 148 -12.21 5.27 -20.47
CA CYS A 148 -11.79 4.01 -21.09
C CYS A 148 -12.91 3.36 -21.91
N GLN A 149 -14.15 3.41 -21.44
CA GLN A 149 -15.29 2.90 -22.20
C GLN A 149 -15.54 3.71 -23.47
N GLN A 150 -15.47 5.04 -23.37
CA GLN A 150 -15.62 5.94 -24.53
C GLN A 150 -14.57 5.64 -25.61
N HIS A 151 -13.28 5.55 -25.24
CA HIS A 151 -12.23 5.18 -26.20
C HIS A 151 -12.41 3.78 -26.81
N THR A 152 -12.88 2.81 -26.02
CA THR A 152 -13.14 1.45 -26.54
C THR A 152 -14.27 1.48 -27.58
N LYS A 153 -15.33 2.27 -27.33
CA LYS A 153 -16.45 2.47 -28.26
C LYS A 153 -16.00 3.17 -29.55
N GLU A 154 -15.26 4.27 -29.45
CA GLU A 154 -14.74 5.00 -30.61
C GLU A 154 -13.81 4.15 -31.49
N ILE A 155 -12.94 3.32 -30.88
CA ILE A 155 -12.06 2.41 -31.62
C ILE A 155 -12.87 1.33 -32.33
N SER A 156 -13.87 0.74 -31.66
CA SER A 156 -14.75 -0.26 -32.26
C SER A 156 -15.55 0.31 -33.44
N GLU A 157 -16.04 1.56 -33.34
CA GLU A 157 -16.72 2.25 -34.45
C GLU A 157 -15.79 2.62 -35.60
N ARG A 158 -14.52 2.98 -35.31
CA ARG A 158 -13.51 3.18 -36.36
C ARG A 158 -13.17 1.87 -37.05
N GLN A 159 -12.95 0.80 -36.29
CA GLN A 159 -12.71 -0.53 -36.84
C GLN A 159 -13.90 -1.00 -37.69
N ALA A 160 -15.15 -0.84 -37.24
CA ALA A 160 -16.34 -1.19 -38.03
C ALA A 160 -16.43 -0.39 -39.35
N ARG A 161 -15.99 0.88 -39.36
CA ARG A 161 -15.92 1.70 -40.59
C ARG A 161 -14.78 1.31 -41.54
N PHE A 162 -13.68 0.74 -41.03
CA PHE A 162 -12.51 0.36 -41.82
C PHE A 162 -12.37 -1.17 -42.05
N SER A 163 -13.26 -2.00 -41.47
CA SER A 163 -13.27 -3.47 -41.61
C SER A 163 -13.57 -3.95 -43.03
N SER A 164 -13.90 -3.05 -43.95
CA SER A 164 -14.10 -3.36 -45.36
C SER A 164 -12.81 -3.69 -46.13
N GLN A 165 -11.60 -3.50 -45.57
CA GLN A 165 -10.38 -3.55 -46.39
C GLN A 165 -9.17 -4.36 -45.87
N SER A 166 -9.15 -4.94 -44.67
CA SER A 166 -8.00 -5.76 -44.27
C SER A 166 -8.31 -6.74 -43.14
N GLY A 167 -8.28 -8.04 -43.47
CA GLY A 167 -8.40 -9.16 -42.54
C GLY A 167 -7.12 -9.42 -41.73
N GLU A 168 -6.65 -8.43 -40.99
CA GLU A 168 -5.61 -8.65 -39.98
C GLU A 168 -6.21 -8.51 -38.59
N THR A 169 -6.22 -9.63 -37.87
CA THR A 169 -6.54 -9.75 -36.45
C THR A 169 -5.44 -9.08 -35.62
N GLY A 170 -5.33 -7.76 -35.72
CA GLY A 170 -4.44 -6.98 -34.89
C GLY A 170 -4.93 -7.02 -33.45
N GLU A 171 -4.22 -7.75 -32.58
CA GLU A 171 -4.48 -7.76 -31.14
C GLU A 171 -4.62 -6.32 -30.65
N MET A 172 -5.77 -6.06 -30.03
CA MET A 172 -6.17 -4.83 -29.38
C MET A 172 -5.03 -4.33 -28.47
N GLN A 173 -4.17 -3.44 -28.98
CA GLN A 173 -3.15 -2.82 -28.14
C GLN A 173 -3.84 -1.74 -27.30
N ALA A 174 -4.52 -2.21 -26.25
CA ALA A 174 -4.95 -1.40 -25.13
C ALA A 174 -3.73 -0.56 -24.71
N CYS A 175 -3.89 0.75 -24.75
CA CYS A 175 -2.86 1.69 -24.32
C CYS A 175 -2.23 1.16 -23.01
N PRO A 176 -0.90 0.96 -22.92
CA PRO A 176 -0.26 0.34 -21.75
C PRO A 176 -0.67 1.00 -20.42
N ASP A 177 -1.06 2.27 -20.47
CA ASP A 177 -1.63 3.04 -19.37
C ASP A 177 -2.94 2.46 -18.81
N LYS A 178 -3.79 1.85 -19.64
CA LYS A 178 -5.04 1.16 -19.22
C LYS A 178 -4.74 -0.06 -18.37
N ARG A 179 -3.76 -0.88 -18.76
CA ARG A 179 -3.37 -2.08 -18.01
C ARG A 179 -2.80 -1.70 -16.64
N TYR A 180 -1.99 -0.64 -16.60
CA TYR A 180 -1.45 -0.10 -15.36
C TYR A 180 -2.53 0.50 -14.45
N ALA A 181 -3.48 1.26 -15.03
CA ALA A 181 -4.61 1.83 -14.29
C ALA A 181 -5.53 0.75 -13.69
N MET A 182 -5.81 -0.34 -14.42
CA MET A 182 -6.59 -1.46 -13.89
C MET A 182 -5.90 -2.20 -12.74
N VAL A 183 -4.57 -2.34 -12.81
CA VAL A 183 -3.79 -2.90 -11.69
C VAL A 183 -3.90 -2.02 -10.45
N LEU A 184 -3.77 -0.71 -10.61
CA LEU A 184 -3.91 0.25 -9.50
C LEU A 184 -5.35 0.31 -8.97
N PHE A 185 -6.35 0.19 -9.84
CA PHE A 185 -7.75 0.06 -9.43
C PHE A 185 -7.94 -1.19 -8.56
N ARG A 186 -7.42 -2.34 -8.98
CA ARG A 186 -7.50 -3.58 -8.19
C ARG A 186 -6.83 -3.41 -6.82
N ILE A 187 -5.63 -2.83 -6.78
CA ILE A 187 -4.90 -2.56 -5.52
C ILE A 187 -5.75 -1.69 -4.59
N THR A 188 -6.27 -0.59 -5.12
CA THR A 188 -7.03 0.38 -4.33
C THR A 188 -8.37 -0.19 -3.87
N SER A 189 -9.07 -0.96 -4.70
CA SER A 189 -10.32 -1.62 -4.30
C SER A 189 -10.10 -2.66 -3.20
N VAL A 190 -9.03 -3.46 -3.27
CA VAL A 190 -8.68 -4.42 -2.20
C VAL A 190 -8.39 -3.67 -0.90
N PHE A 191 -7.70 -2.53 -0.96
CA PHE A 191 -7.46 -1.69 0.21
C PHE A 191 -8.76 -1.30 0.91
N TYR A 192 -9.71 -0.70 0.18
CA TYR A 192 -10.96 -0.24 0.80
C TYR A 192 -11.85 -1.40 1.27
N ILE A 193 -11.85 -2.54 0.59
CA ILE A 193 -12.59 -3.73 1.03
C ILE A 193 -12.06 -4.25 2.37
N LEU A 194 -10.73 -4.28 2.56
CA LEU A 194 -10.12 -4.73 3.81
C LEU A 194 -10.30 -3.70 4.95
N TRP A 195 -10.42 -2.42 4.61
CA TRP A 195 -10.59 -1.32 5.57
C TRP A 195 -12.03 -1.06 5.98
N LEU A 196 -13.00 -1.33 5.11
CA LEU A 196 -14.40 -1.02 5.35
C LEU A 196 -14.96 -1.65 6.65
N PRO A 197 -14.68 -2.94 6.97
CA PRO A 197 -15.13 -3.54 8.23
C PRO A 197 -14.59 -2.80 9.46
N TYR A 198 -13.33 -2.34 9.41
CA TYR A 198 -12.72 -1.57 10.49
C TYR A 198 -13.37 -0.20 10.66
N ILE A 199 -13.59 0.54 9.55
CA ILE A 199 -14.20 1.88 9.61
C ILE A 199 -15.64 1.79 10.14
N VAL A 200 -16.41 0.79 9.69
CA VAL A 200 -17.78 0.55 10.16
C VAL A 200 -17.78 0.20 11.64
N TYR A 201 -16.91 -0.70 12.09
CA TYR A 201 -16.79 -1.04 13.51
C TYR A 201 -16.33 0.15 14.36
N PHE A 202 -15.41 0.97 13.84
CA PHE A 202 -14.94 2.20 14.50
C PHE A 202 -16.07 3.20 14.73
N LEU A 203 -16.92 3.42 13.73
CA LEU A 203 -18.11 4.26 13.86
C LEU A 203 -19.16 3.67 14.82
N LEU A 204 -19.41 2.35 14.75
CA LEU A 204 -20.44 1.70 15.56
C LEU A 204 -20.09 1.69 17.05
N GLU A 205 -18.89 1.26 17.42
CA GLU A 205 -18.48 1.21 18.83
C GLU A 205 -18.38 2.62 19.42
N SER A 206 -17.86 3.58 18.65
CA SER A 206 -17.75 4.97 19.13
C SER A 206 -19.11 5.68 19.30
N SER A 207 -20.15 5.25 18.58
CA SER A 207 -21.50 5.84 18.67
C SER A 207 -22.43 5.11 19.63
N THR A 208 -22.34 3.78 19.71
CA THR A 208 -23.24 2.94 20.53
C THR A 208 -22.62 2.55 21.87
N GLY A 209 -21.30 2.67 22.02
CA GLY A 209 -20.55 2.15 23.16
C GLY A 209 -20.50 0.62 23.23
N HIS A 210 -21.05 -0.11 22.24
CA HIS A 210 -21.07 -1.56 22.26
C HIS A 210 -19.72 -2.14 21.81
N SER A 211 -18.87 -2.45 22.78
CA SER A 211 -17.56 -3.03 22.54
C SER A 211 -17.63 -4.55 22.38
N ASN A 212 -16.93 -5.07 21.38
CA ASN A 212 -16.79 -6.50 21.12
C ASN A 212 -15.34 -6.79 20.76
N ARG A 213 -14.61 -7.39 21.71
CA ARG A 213 -13.16 -7.63 21.59
C ARG A 213 -12.79 -8.48 20.37
N PHE A 214 -13.63 -9.45 20.00
CA PHE A 214 -13.40 -10.29 18.84
C PHE A 214 -13.55 -9.51 17.53
N ALA A 215 -14.59 -8.66 17.42
CA ALA A 215 -14.79 -7.80 16.25
C ALA A 215 -13.67 -6.75 16.11
N SER A 216 -13.27 -6.11 17.22
CA SER A 216 -12.14 -5.18 17.26
C SER A 216 -10.85 -5.84 16.77
N PHE A 217 -10.52 -7.02 17.30
CA PHE A 217 -9.36 -7.80 16.88
C PHE A 217 -9.42 -8.14 15.38
N LEU A 218 -10.50 -8.81 14.94
CA LEU A 218 -10.62 -9.29 13.57
C LEU A 218 -10.52 -8.15 12.54
N THR A 219 -11.26 -7.06 12.76
CA THR A 219 -11.27 -5.92 11.84
C THR A 219 -9.93 -5.18 11.81
N THR A 220 -9.26 -5.04 12.96
CA THR A 220 -7.93 -4.42 13.05
C THR A 220 -6.88 -5.24 12.30
N TRP A 221 -6.82 -6.54 12.54
CA TRP A 221 -5.84 -7.40 11.86
C TRP A 221 -6.12 -7.53 10.36
N LEU A 222 -7.39 -7.50 9.95
CA LEU A 222 -7.77 -7.43 8.54
C LEU A 222 -7.24 -6.13 7.90
N ALA A 223 -7.43 -4.97 8.55
CA ALA A 223 -6.90 -3.69 8.08
C ALA A 223 -5.36 -3.64 8.09
N ILE A 224 -4.71 -4.30 9.07
CA ILE A 224 -3.25 -4.43 9.13
C ILE A 224 -2.73 -5.27 7.95
N SER A 225 -3.37 -6.40 7.64
CA SER A 225 -2.96 -7.34 6.58
C SER A 225 -2.84 -6.70 5.19
N ASN A 226 -3.58 -5.62 4.94
CA ASN A 226 -3.50 -4.85 3.70
C ASN A 226 -2.06 -4.39 3.36
N SER A 227 -1.24 -4.06 4.36
CA SER A 227 0.15 -3.65 4.12
C SER A 227 0.97 -4.80 3.50
N PHE A 228 0.68 -6.05 3.84
CA PHE A 228 1.26 -7.22 3.19
C PHE A 228 0.67 -7.44 1.78
N CYS A 229 -0.65 -7.27 1.63
CA CYS A 229 -1.32 -7.38 0.33
C CYS A 229 -0.72 -6.42 -0.70
N ASN A 230 -0.38 -5.18 -0.33
CA ASN A 230 0.29 -4.23 -1.21
C ASN A 230 1.58 -4.82 -1.80
N CYS A 231 2.47 -5.38 -0.98
CA CYS A 231 3.72 -6.00 -1.44
C CYS A 231 3.46 -7.17 -2.42
N VAL A 232 2.50 -8.03 -2.11
CA VAL A 232 2.13 -9.18 -2.96
C VAL A 232 1.56 -8.69 -4.29
N ILE A 233 0.67 -7.70 -4.27
CA ILE A 233 0.05 -7.22 -5.50
C ILE A 233 1.08 -6.50 -6.37
N TYR A 234 1.96 -5.65 -5.83
CA TYR A 234 3.01 -5.01 -6.64
C TYR A 234 3.99 -6.03 -7.22
N SER A 235 4.40 -7.04 -6.45
CA SER A 235 5.32 -8.07 -6.92
C SER A 235 4.72 -8.97 -7.99
N LEU A 236 3.43 -9.31 -7.89
CA LEU A 236 2.75 -10.18 -8.85
C LEU A 236 2.17 -9.43 -10.06
N SER A 237 1.88 -8.14 -9.96
CA SER A 237 1.19 -7.40 -11.04
C SER A 237 2.14 -6.66 -11.98
N ASN A 238 3.35 -6.31 -11.53
CA ASN A 238 4.28 -5.54 -12.32
C ASN A 238 5.35 -6.45 -12.96
N SER A 239 5.22 -6.70 -14.26
CA SER A 239 6.14 -7.56 -15.02
C SER A 239 7.58 -7.04 -15.06
N VAL A 240 7.78 -5.72 -14.97
CA VAL A 240 9.11 -5.09 -14.86
C VAL A 240 9.69 -5.39 -13.49
N PHE A 241 8.90 -5.28 -12.43
CA PHE A 241 9.31 -5.63 -11.07
C PHE A 241 9.68 -7.12 -10.96
N GLN A 242 8.88 -8.02 -11.54
CA GLN A 242 9.19 -9.46 -11.57
C GLN A 242 10.52 -9.77 -12.27
N ARG A 243 10.81 -9.09 -13.39
CA ARG A 243 12.11 -9.22 -14.08
C ARG A 243 13.26 -8.72 -13.21
N GLY A 244 13.07 -7.60 -12.51
CA GLY A 244 14.03 -7.10 -11.52
C GLY A 244 14.28 -8.11 -10.39
N LEU A 245 13.22 -8.69 -9.83
CA LEU A 245 13.32 -9.68 -8.75
C LEU A 245 14.05 -10.94 -9.20
N LYS A 246 13.78 -11.44 -10.41
CA LYS A 246 14.50 -12.60 -10.99
C LYS A 246 15.99 -12.33 -11.20
N ARG A 247 16.36 -11.10 -11.59
CA ARG A 247 17.77 -10.70 -11.71
C ARG A 247 18.44 -10.63 -10.35
N LEU A 248 17.75 -10.07 -9.36
CA LEU A 248 18.26 -9.94 -8.00
C LEU A 248 18.44 -11.31 -7.33
N SER A 249 17.47 -12.22 -7.48
CA SER A 249 17.58 -13.60 -7.01
C SER A 249 18.70 -14.35 -7.74
N GLY A 250 18.86 -14.14 -9.05
CA GLY A 250 19.99 -14.68 -9.81
C GLY A 250 21.34 -14.21 -9.28
N ALA A 251 21.48 -12.92 -8.98
CA ALA A 251 22.69 -12.34 -8.40
C ALA A 251 22.99 -12.83 -6.97
N MET A 252 21.96 -13.05 -6.15
CA MET A 252 22.12 -13.66 -4.83
C MET A 252 22.52 -15.14 -4.94
N CYS A 253 21.95 -15.89 -5.89
CA CYS A 253 22.33 -17.27 -6.15
C CYS A 253 23.78 -17.37 -6.65
N THR A 254 24.22 -16.48 -7.55
CA THR A 254 25.62 -16.48 -8.03
C THR A 254 26.58 -16.04 -6.93
N SER A 255 26.20 -15.08 -6.09
CA SER A 255 27.02 -14.68 -4.92
C SER A 255 27.11 -15.80 -3.88
N CYS A 256 26.01 -16.51 -3.61
CA CYS A 256 25.98 -17.68 -2.74
C CYS A 256 26.84 -18.81 -3.32
N ALA A 257 26.69 -19.14 -4.60
CA ALA A 257 27.50 -20.13 -5.28
C ALA A 257 29.00 -19.75 -5.26
N SER A 258 29.33 -18.48 -5.45
CA SER A 258 30.72 -17.99 -5.36
C SER A 258 31.29 -18.09 -3.95
N GLN A 259 30.48 -17.84 -2.91
CA GLN A 259 30.89 -18.03 -1.51
C GLN A 259 31.04 -19.51 -1.14
N VAL A 260 30.22 -20.40 -1.70
CA VAL A 260 30.35 -21.86 -1.52
C VAL A 260 31.64 -22.35 -2.19
N ILE A 261 31.92 -21.95 -3.44
CA ILE A 261 33.17 -22.32 -4.15
C ILE A 261 34.40 -21.76 -3.41
N ALA A 262 34.34 -20.54 -2.88
CA ALA A 262 35.45 -19.94 -2.13
C ALA A 262 35.69 -20.59 -0.76
N LYS A 263 34.70 -21.30 -0.19
CA LYS A 263 34.81 -22.01 1.08
C LYS A 263 35.17 -23.49 0.93
N ASP A 264 35.22 -24.02 -0.29
CA ASP A 264 35.50 -25.44 -0.53
C ASP A 264 37.02 -25.68 -0.69
N PRO A 265 37.73 -26.26 0.30
CA PRO A 265 39.19 -26.36 0.28
C PRO A 265 39.75 -27.31 -0.80
N TYR A 266 38.87 -28.02 -1.53
CA TYR A 266 39.24 -29.07 -2.48
C TYR A 266 39.18 -28.65 -3.95
N THR A 267 38.69 -27.46 -4.30
CA THR A 267 38.51 -27.04 -5.71
C THR A 267 39.70 -26.30 -6.35
N VAL A 268 40.79 -26.05 -5.61
CA VAL A 268 41.99 -25.36 -6.17
C VAL A 268 42.95 -26.32 -6.91
N ARG A 269 42.76 -27.64 -6.88
CA ARG A 269 43.77 -28.60 -7.38
C ARG A 269 43.43 -29.41 -8.64
N SER A 270 42.59 -28.92 -9.55
CA SER A 270 42.53 -29.52 -10.89
C SER A 270 42.06 -28.56 -11.97
N LYS A 271 42.96 -27.68 -12.43
CA LYS A 271 42.98 -27.24 -13.82
C LYS A 271 44.43 -27.21 -14.30
N GLY A 272 44.87 -28.35 -14.83
CA GLY A 272 46.00 -28.38 -15.76
C GLY A 272 45.64 -27.61 -17.04
N PRO A 273 46.65 -27.20 -17.85
CA PRO A 273 46.45 -26.30 -18.96
C PRO A 273 45.66 -27.01 -20.08
N LEU A 274 44.43 -26.57 -20.35
CA LEU A 274 43.77 -26.87 -21.62
C LEU A 274 44.22 -25.83 -22.65
N ASN A 275 45.23 -26.22 -23.42
CA ASN A 275 45.56 -25.69 -24.72
C ASN A 275 44.33 -25.72 -25.66
N GLY A 276 44.23 -24.72 -26.53
CA GLY A 276 43.64 -24.90 -27.87
C GLY A 276 42.34 -24.16 -28.13
N CYS A 277 42.44 -22.87 -28.42
CA CYS A 277 41.54 -22.24 -29.40
C CYS A 277 41.79 -22.87 -30.78
N HIS A 278 40.76 -23.39 -31.43
CA HIS A 278 40.70 -23.45 -32.89
C HIS A 278 39.24 -23.28 -33.35
N VAL A 279 39.06 -22.21 -34.13
CA VAL A 279 38.16 -21.92 -35.26
C VAL A 279 36.84 -22.68 -35.33
#